data_AF-A0A355ATI1-F1
#
_entry.id   AF-A0A355ATI1-F1
#
_cell.length_a   1.000
_cell.length_b   1.000
_cell.length_c   1.000
_cell.angle_alpha   90.00
_cell.angle_beta   90.00
_cell.angle_gamma   90.00
#
_symmetry.space_group_name_H-M   'P 1'
#
loop_
_entity.id
_entity.type
_entity.pdbx_description
1 polymer ?
#
loop_
_entity_poly.entity_id
_entity_poly.type
_entity_poly.pdbx_seq_one_letter_code
_entity_poly.pdbx_strand_id
1 'polypeptide(L)'
;DTEWFLRAHHRGWRSYGVCDAVMRHSLGERTFRVWLGRWRYLPIHKPFRYYYIYRNSVLLYRRSYPTIRWKQTDVLRLLMMFVMFALFAGDRVENLKMMCRGIADGFRDRDGRLDAAR
;
A
#
# COMPACT_ATOMS: atom_id res chain seq x y z
N ASP A 1 1.57 5.75 9.02
CA ASP A 1 2.99 5.61 9.39
C ASP A 1 3.92 6.15 8.32
N THR A 2 3.92 5.60 7.10
CA THR A 2 4.79 6.06 6.00
C THR A 2 4.74 7.57 5.75
N GLU A 3 3.53 8.13 5.69
CA GLU A 3 3.31 9.57 5.51
C GLU A 3 4.03 10.40 6.57
N TRP A 4 3.77 10.08 7.84
CA TRP A 4 4.39 10.76 8.98
C TRP A 4 5.91 10.60 8.97
N PHE A 5 6.40 9.40 8.69
CA PHE A 5 7.84 9.11 8.63
C PHE A 5 8.55 9.97 7.58
N LEU A 6 8.02 10.03 6.36
CA LEU A 6 8.60 10.85 5.29
C LEU A 6 8.53 12.34 5.64
N ARG A 7 7.43 12.77 6.26
CA ARG A 7 7.23 14.15 6.69
C ARG A 7 8.16 14.55 7.84
N ALA A 8 8.41 13.67 8.79
CA ALA A 8 9.33 13.85 9.91
C ALA A 8 10.77 13.91 9.40
N HIS A 9 11.16 12.99 8.51
CA HIS A 9 12.47 13.02 7.87
C HIS A 9 12.71 14.34 7.11
N HIS A 10 11.71 14.83 6.37
CA HIS A 10 11.80 16.13 5.68
C HIS A 10 11.95 17.32 6.64
N ARG A 11 11.51 17.20 7.91
CA ARG A 11 11.75 18.21 8.97
C ARG A 11 13.12 18.07 9.64
N GLY A 12 13.99 17.18 9.15
CA GLY A 12 15.29 16.90 9.75
C GLY A 12 15.23 16.04 11.02
N TRP A 13 14.07 15.43 11.30
CA TRP A 13 13.92 14.56 12.46
C TRP A 13 14.54 13.19 12.20
N ARG A 14 15.14 12.62 13.25
CA ARG A 14 15.72 11.28 13.22
C ARG A 14 14.72 10.26 13.76
N SER A 15 14.71 9.08 13.16
CA SER A 15 13.91 7.94 13.62
C SER A 15 14.82 6.91 14.28
N TYR A 16 14.44 6.43 15.45
CA TYR A 16 15.19 5.43 16.22
C TYR A 16 14.30 4.22 16.48
N GLY A 17 14.85 3.03 16.27
CA GLY A 17 14.22 1.77 16.66
C GLY A 17 14.73 1.31 18.01
N VAL A 18 13.83 0.87 18.90
CA VAL A 18 14.18 0.23 20.17
C VAL A 18 14.09 -1.28 19.96
N CYS A 19 15.23 -1.96 19.88
CA CYS A 19 15.28 -3.39 19.58
C CYS A 19 14.72 -4.27 20.70
N ASP A 20 14.76 -3.79 21.95
CA ASP A 20 14.24 -4.51 23.12
C ASP A 20 12.73 -4.29 23.34
N ALA A 21 12.11 -3.39 22.58
CA ALA A 21 10.68 -3.13 22.68
C ALA A 21 9.88 -4.24 21.98
N VAL A 22 9.11 -5.01 22.75
CA VAL A 22 8.30 -6.11 22.22
C VAL A 22 6.84 -5.68 22.11
N MET A 23 6.27 -5.82 20.90
CA MET A 23 4.84 -5.62 20.64
C MET A 23 4.22 -6.92 20.14
N ARG A 24 3.20 -7.44 20.84
CA ARG A 24 2.41 -8.57 20.35
C ARG A 24 1.44 -8.06 19.28
N HIS A 25 1.65 -8.47 18.03
CA HIS A 25 0.77 -8.10 16.93
C HIS A 25 0.61 -9.27 15.95
N SER A 26 -0.56 -9.38 15.31
CA SER A 26 -0.84 -10.35 14.25
C SER A 26 -0.78 -9.69 12.88
N LEU A 27 0.11 -10.14 12.01
CA LEU A 27 0.25 -9.66 10.63
C LEU A 27 -0.73 -10.37 9.69
N GLY A 28 -1.86 -9.73 9.41
CA GLY A 28 -2.79 -10.15 8.37
C GLY A 28 -3.61 -11.40 8.70
N GLU A 29 -4.64 -11.64 7.90
CA GLU A 29 -5.59 -12.74 8.10
C GLU A 29 -5.22 -13.99 7.27
N ARG A 30 -4.62 -13.81 6.07
CA ARG A 30 -4.32 -14.91 5.13
C ARG A 30 -3.08 -14.60 4.28
N THR A 31 -2.27 -15.61 4.01
CA THR A 31 -1.18 -15.56 3.01
C THR A 31 -1.39 -16.68 1.99
N PHE A 32 -0.95 -16.46 0.75
CA PHE A 32 -0.89 -17.53 -0.25
C PHE A 32 0.52 -17.63 -0.82
N ARG A 33 0.87 -18.84 -1.23
CA ARG A 33 2.21 -19.16 -1.72
C ARG A 33 2.22 -19.08 -3.24
N VAL A 34 3.11 -18.27 -3.79
CA VAL A 34 3.33 -18.13 -5.23
C VAL A 34 4.76 -18.49 -5.60
N TRP A 35 4.93 -19.05 -6.80
CA TRP A 35 6.24 -19.30 -7.38
C TRP A 35 6.64 -18.14 -8.30
N LEU A 36 7.61 -17.34 -7.85
CA LEU A 36 8.17 -16.19 -8.59
C LEU A 36 9.69 -16.32 -8.68
N GLY A 37 10.17 -17.39 -9.31
CA GLY A 37 11.60 -17.78 -9.31
C GLY A 37 12.13 -18.26 -7.95
N ARG A 38 11.32 -18.13 -6.90
CA ARG A 38 11.42 -18.79 -5.58
C ARG A 38 10.03 -18.78 -4.95
N TRP A 39 9.82 -19.64 -3.96
CA TRP A 39 8.59 -19.60 -3.17
C TRP A 39 8.50 -18.31 -2.38
N ARG A 40 7.38 -17.58 -2.53
CA ARG A 40 7.08 -16.37 -1.76
C ARG A 40 5.68 -16.44 -1.16
N TYR A 41 5.54 -15.91 0.04
CA TYR A 41 4.25 -15.70 0.68
C TYR A 41 3.78 -14.30 0.38
N LEU A 42 2.63 -14.19 -0.29
CA LEU A 42 1.97 -12.92 -0.52
C LEU A 42 0.84 -12.74 0.49
N PRO A 43 0.80 -11.63 1.24
CA PRO A 43 -0.32 -11.33 2.11
C PRO A 43 -1.56 -11.01 1.26
N ILE A 44 -2.66 -11.69 1.52
CA ILE A 44 -3.97 -11.33 0.96
C ILE A 44 -4.67 -10.48 2.00
N HIS A 45 -4.97 -9.26 1.60
CA HIS A 45 -5.84 -8.36 2.32
C HIS A 45 -7.25 -8.39 1.75
N LYS A 46 -8.23 -7.96 2.56
CA LYS A 46 -9.59 -7.68 2.11
C LYS A 46 -9.56 -6.61 1.00
N PRO A 47 -10.46 -6.64 0.00
CA PRO A 47 -10.42 -5.74 -1.16
C PRO A 47 -10.29 -4.25 -0.82
N PHE A 48 -10.96 -3.80 0.25
CA PHE A 48 -10.90 -2.41 0.71
C PHE A 48 -9.48 -1.93 1.06
N ARG A 49 -8.58 -2.84 1.47
CA ARG A 49 -7.19 -2.47 1.80
C ARG A 49 -6.43 -2.05 0.55
N TYR A 50 -6.67 -2.69 -0.60
CA TYR A 50 -6.03 -2.28 -1.84
C TYR A 50 -6.50 -0.89 -2.27
N TYR A 51 -7.77 -0.57 -2.10
CA TYR A 51 -8.26 0.80 -2.32
C TYR A 51 -7.42 1.84 -1.55
N TYR A 52 -7.23 1.64 -0.25
CA TYR A 52 -6.43 2.57 0.56
C TYR A 52 -4.95 2.56 0.19
N ILE A 53 -4.38 1.41 -0.17
CA ILE A 53 -2.98 1.32 -0.61
C ILE A 53 -2.77 2.22 -1.84
N TYR A 54 -3.57 2.03 -2.90
CA TYR A 54 -3.42 2.82 -4.12
C TYR A 54 -3.78 4.29 -3.92
N ARG A 55 -4.91 4.58 -3.25
CA ARG A 55 -5.35 5.96 -3.00
C ARG A 55 -4.32 6.73 -2.19
N ASN A 56 -3.87 6.16 -1.07
CA ASN A 56 -2.94 6.86 -0.18
C ASN A 56 -1.57 7.06 -0.83
N SER A 57 -1.10 6.12 -1.67
CA SER A 57 0.11 6.32 -2.47
C SER A 57 -0.03 7.51 -3.43
N VAL A 58 -1.14 7.61 -4.17
CA VAL A 58 -1.38 8.75 -5.09
C VAL A 58 -1.44 10.07 -4.33
N LEU A 59 -2.16 10.13 -3.20
CA LEU A 59 -2.19 11.32 -2.35
C LEU A 59 -0.80 11.69 -1.84
N LEU A 60 0.02 10.69 -1.50
CA LEU A 60 1.39 10.90 -1.03
C LEU A 60 2.30 11.44 -2.13
N TYR A 61 2.11 11.02 -3.39
CA TYR A 61 2.88 11.54 -4.52
C TYR A 61 2.70 13.04 -4.76
N ARG A 62 1.54 13.60 -4.35
CA ARG A 62 1.23 15.04 -4.43
C ARG A 62 1.94 15.86 -3.34
N ARG A 63 2.54 15.21 -2.35
CA ARG A 63 3.23 15.88 -1.25
C ARG A 63 4.67 16.23 -1.64
N SER A 64 5.20 17.29 -1.03
CA SER A 64 6.54 17.81 -1.30
C SER A 64 7.66 17.01 -0.64
N TYR A 65 7.37 16.30 0.45
CA TYR A 65 8.38 15.63 1.27
C TYR A 65 8.88 14.27 0.77
N PRO A 66 8.14 13.43 0.00
CA PRO A 66 8.69 12.17 -0.49
C PRO A 66 9.69 12.41 -1.63
N THR A 67 10.85 11.76 -1.54
CA THR A 67 11.87 11.84 -2.59
C THR A 67 11.40 11.16 -3.88
N ILE A 68 11.95 11.58 -5.04
CA ILE A 68 11.65 10.95 -6.34
C ILE A 68 11.96 9.46 -6.31
N ARG A 69 13.10 9.07 -5.70
CA ARG A 69 13.49 7.67 -5.54
C ARG A 69 12.44 6.88 -4.76
N TRP A 70 11.91 7.44 -3.67
CA TRP A 70 10.85 6.80 -2.90
C TRP A 70 9.58 6.60 -3.75
N LYS A 71 9.17 7.62 -4.51
CA LYS A 71 8.00 7.52 -5.42
C LYS A 71 8.21 6.45 -6.48
N GLN A 72 9.39 6.34 -7.09
CA GLN A 72 9.71 5.30 -8.07
C GLN A 72 9.61 3.89 -7.48
N THR A 73 10.16 3.68 -6.28
CA THR A 73 10.07 2.39 -5.58
C THR A 73 8.63 2.02 -5.25
N ASP A 74 7.82 2.99 -4.80
CA ASP A 74 6.40 2.76 -4.49
C ASP A 74 5.59 2.45 -5.76
N VAL A 75 5.82 3.19 -6.85
CA VAL A 75 5.18 2.91 -8.16
C VAL A 75 5.53 1.49 -8.63
N LEU A 76 6.79 1.09 -8.58
CA LEU A 76 7.21 -0.26 -8.96
C LEU A 76 6.52 -1.32 -8.09
N ARG A 77 6.44 -1.09 -6.78
CA ARG A 77 5.71 -1.96 -5.84
C ARG A 77 4.23 -2.09 -6.20
N LEU A 78 3.55 -0.97 -6.49
CA LEU A 78 2.14 -0.97 -6.87
C LEU A 78 1.91 -1.67 -8.22
N LEU A 79 2.82 -1.51 -9.18
CA LEU A 79 2.75 -2.21 -10.47
C LEU A 79 2.91 -3.72 -10.28
N MET A 80 3.92 -4.15 -9.52
CA MET A 80 4.10 -5.56 -9.19
C MET A 80 2.87 -6.13 -8.48
N MET A 81 2.30 -5.39 -7.52
CA MET A 81 1.07 -5.80 -6.84
C MET A 81 -0.10 -5.93 -7.83
N PHE A 82 -0.30 -4.96 -8.72
CA PHE A 82 -1.37 -4.99 -9.73
C PHE A 82 -1.27 -6.24 -10.60
N VAL A 83 -0.08 -6.51 -11.15
CA VAL A 83 0.18 -7.69 -11.99
C VAL A 83 -0.05 -8.99 -11.22
N MET A 84 0.45 -9.09 -9.98
CA MET A 84 0.27 -10.29 -9.17
C MET A 84 -1.20 -10.58 -8.87
N PHE A 85 -2.00 -9.56 -8.55
CA PHE A 85 -3.43 -9.76 -8.28
C PHE A 85 -4.24 -10.04 -9.55
N ALA A 86 -3.87 -9.43 -10.68
CA ALA A 86 -4.48 -9.72 -11.97
C ALA A 86 -4.26 -11.17 -12.42
N LEU A 87 -3.08 -11.75 -12.14
CA LEU A 87 -2.72 -13.09 -12.58
C LEU A 87 -3.10 -14.21 -11.58
N PHE A 88 -3.01 -13.97 -10.27
CA PHE A 88 -3.01 -15.05 -9.28
C PHE A 88 -4.10 -14.99 -8.20
N ALA A 89 -4.88 -13.91 -8.05
CA ALA A 89 -5.88 -13.84 -6.98
C ALA A 89 -7.15 -14.65 -7.30
N GLY A 90 -7.90 -15.10 -6.28
CA GLY A 90 -9.23 -15.72 -6.47
C GLY A 90 -10.30 -14.67 -6.82
N ASP A 91 -10.40 -13.61 -6.01
CA ASP A 91 -11.33 -12.48 -6.22
C ASP A 91 -10.69 -11.36 -7.07
N ARG A 92 -10.24 -11.69 -8.29
CA ARG A 92 -9.47 -10.75 -9.15
C ARG A 92 -10.24 -9.47 -9.44
N VAL A 93 -11.52 -9.60 -9.78
CA VAL A 93 -12.35 -8.49 -10.25
C VAL A 93 -12.56 -7.45 -9.16
N GLU A 94 -12.95 -7.87 -7.96
CA GLU A 94 -13.23 -6.94 -6.86
C GLU A 94 -11.95 -6.26 -6.37
N ASN A 95 -10.83 -6.99 -6.30
CA ASN A 95 -9.54 -6.40 -5.95
C ASN A 95 -9.12 -5.35 -6.99
N LEU A 96 -9.16 -5.68 -8.29
CA LEU A 96 -8.80 -4.75 -9.35
C LEU A 96 -9.73 -3.53 -9.39
N LYS A 97 -11.05 -3.71 -9.20
CA LYS A 97 -12.02 -2.62 -9.08
C LYS A 97 -11.62 -1.67 -7.95
N MET A 98 -11.27 -2.21 -6.78
CA MET A 98 -10.86 -1.41 -5.62
C MET A 98 -9.51 -0.71 -5.83
N MET A 99 -8.56 -1.35 -6.51
CA MET A 99 -7.29 -0.72 -6.92
C MET A 99 -7.54 0.48 -7.85
N CYS A 100 -8.30 0.28 -8.92
CA CYS A 100 -8.63 1.33 -9.89
C CYS A 100 -9.43 2.47 -9.25
N ARG A 101 -10.41 2.15 -8.40
CA ARG A 101 -11.17 3.14 -7.63
C ARG A 101 -10.25 3.97 -6.72
N GLY A 102 -9.29 3.31 -6.06
CA GLY A 102 -8.31 3.98 -5.21
C GLY A 102 -7.45 4.96 -5.98
N ILE A 103 -6.94 4.57 -7.16
CA ILE A 103 -6.20 5.45 -8.06
C ILE A 103 -7.05 6.67 -8.43
N ALA A 104 -8.28 6.43 -8.90
CA ALA A 104 -9.16 7.49 -9.38
C ALA A 104 -9.56 8.48 -8.26
N ASP A 105 -9.87 7.99 -7.07
CA ASP A 105 -10.16 8.84 -5.91
C ASP A 105 -8.91 9.59 -5.42
N GLY A 106 -7.73 8.97 -5.49
CA GLY A 106 -6.47 9.63 -5.15
C GLY A 106 -6.15 10.80 -6.08
N PHE A 107 -6.43 10.67 -7.38
CA PHE A 107 -6.29 11.79 -8.33
C PHE A 107 -7.34 12.89 -8.11
N ARG A 108 -8.51 12.54 -7.57
CA ARG A 108 -9.55 13.50 -7.15
C ARG A 108 -9.29 14.12 -5.77
N ASP A 109 -8.12 13.87 -5.18
CA ASP A 109 -7.71 14.37 -3.86
C ASP A 109 -8.71 14.00 -2.74
N ARG A 110 -9.42 12.87 -2.88
CA ARG A 110 -10.35 12.39 -1.86
C ARG A 110 -9.61 11.69 -0.74
N ASP A 111 -9.78 12.18 0.48
CA ASP A 111 -9.31 11.53 1.69
C ASP A 111 -10.48 10.92 2.49
N GLY A 112 -10.24 10.54 3.75
CA GLY A 112 -11.29 9.98 4.60
C GLY A 112 -11.60 8.49 4.38
N ARG A 113 -12.70 8.02 4.95
CA ARG A 113 -13.12 6.61 4.88
C ARG A 113 -13.76 6.33 3.52
N LEU A 114 -13.54 5.12 3.00
CA LEU A 114 -14.29 4.60 1.87
C LEU A 114 -15.78 4.55 2.25
N ASP A 115 -16.59 5.35 1.55
CA ASP A 115 -18.04 5.30 1.71
C ASP A 115 -18.56 3.92 1.32
N ALA A 116 -19.28 3.29 2.25
CA ALA A 116 -19.84 1.95 2.07
C ALA A 116 -21.01 1.90 1.06
N ALA A 117 -21.40 3.03 0.48
CA ALA A 117 -22.66 3.20 -0.25
C ALA A 117 -22.54 3.35 -1.78
N ARG A 118 -21.42 2.96 -2.41
CA ARG A 118 -21.27 2.97 -3.88
C ARG A 118 -20.49 1.79 -4.41
#